data_AF-A0A9J8CWU2-F1
#
_entry.id   AF-A0A9J8CWU2-F1
#
_cell.length_a   1.000
_cell.length_b   1.000
_cell.length_c   1.000
_cell.angle_alpha   90.00
_cell.angle_beta   90.00
_cell.angle_gamma   90.00
#
_symmetry.space_group_name_H-M   'P 1'
#
loop_
_entity.id
_entity.type
_entity.pdbx_description
1 polymer ?
#
loop_
_entity_poly.entity_id
_entity_poly.type
_entity_poly.pdbx_seq_one_letter_code
_entity_poly.pdbx_strand_id
1 'polypeptide(L)'
;MTCCETMSLRNVTSDLLRRQIRENRALDFQRHYHVTDPFIKRLGLEAELQGHSGCVNCLEWNERGDLLASGSDDQHAIIWDPFRHTKLITMHTGHAANIFSVKFLPHSEDRILITGAADTKVHVHDLTAKETTHMFSDHTNRVKRIATAPMWPNTFWSAAEDGVIRKSMTQSSSAGVHTFCDKQKSIPDGAGQYYVAGHLPVKLPDYNNRLRVLVATYVTFSPDGTELLVNMGGEQVYLFDLTFKQRPYTFLLPKKCHTSSEVQNGKTTNGVSNGIHLPASRLRLAKVSSDLPPHLEWIKQQANDAFARQQWTQAIQLYSLGIHEAGHNAMLYGNRAAAYMKRKWDGDLYDALRDCLKALSLNPAHLKAHFRLVRCLFELKYIAEALECLDDFKGKFPEQAHSSACDALDRDIKAALFSKTDSSDDKKGNSSIRFHNFSRKESIPEDEIVLRERSFDYKHRYCGHCNTTTDIKEANFFGSKGQYIVSGSDDGSFFIWDKETTNLVRILQGDESIVNCLQPHPSYCFLATSGIDPVVRIWSPRPESENENCRVVEDMEGAAQANQKRMNADPLEVMLLNMGYRISGLSSRGTEGSDDEESSESQVQCRSS
;
A
#
# COMPACT_ATOMS: atom_id res chain seq x y z
N MET A 1 18.79 -55.09 10.98
CA MET A 1 19.53 -54.41 9.89
C MET A 1 18.67 -54.53 8.64
N THR A 2 18.27 -53.52 7.88
CA THR A 2 18.41 -52.05 7.90
C THR A 2 17.56 -51.62 6.70
N CYS A 3 16.53 -50.79 6.90
CA CYS A 3 16.02 -49.83 5.91
C CYS A 3 14.94 -48.96 6.57
N CYS A 4 15.39 -48.10 7.50
CA CYS A 4 14.70 -46.83 7.69
C CYS A 4 15.18 -45.92 6.58
N GLU A 5 14.53 -45.99 5.40
CA GLU A 5 14.54 -44.85 4.51
C GLU A 5 13.72 -43.76 5.21
N THR A 6 14.41 -42.70 5.61
CA THR A 6 13.80 -41.46 6.05
C THR A 6 12.79 -41.01 5.00
N MET A 7 11.50 -41.00 5.36
CA MET A 7 10.47 -40.36 4.54
C MET A 7 10.86 -38.87 4.41
N SER A 8 11.50 -38.53 3.29
CA SER A 8 11.69 -37.14 2.86
C SER A 8 10.34 -36.43 2.96
N LEU A 9 10.29 -35.35 3.73
CA LEU A 9 9.12 -34.48 3.89
C LEU A 9 8.62 -34.11 2.49
N ARG A 10 7.42 -34.59 2.14
CA ARG A 10 6.86 -34.45 0.78
C ARG A 10 6.46 -33.00 0.54
N ASN A 11 7.32 -32.21 -0.09
CA ASN A 11 7.01 -30.87 -0.53
C ASN A 11 6.20 -30.90 -1.85
N VAL A 12 5.01 -30.31 -1.84
CA VAL A 12 4.10 -30.24 -2.99
C VAL A 12 4.78 -29.60 -4.21
N THR A 13 5.61 -28.57 -4.01
CA THR A 13 6.32 -27.90 -5.10
C THR A 13 7.35 -28.84 -5.75
N SER A 14 8.10 -29.59 -4.94
CA SER A 14 9.06 -30.59 -5.43
C SER A 14 8.38 -31.75 -6.16
N ASP A 15 7.22 -32.20 -5.67
CA ASP A 15 6.44 -33.25 -6.33
C ASP A 15 5.85 -32.78 -7.67
N LEU A 16 5.39 -31.53 -7.76
CA LEU A 16 4.95 -30.93 -9.02
C LEU A 16 6.09 -30.88 -10.04
N LEU A 17 7.28 -30.42 -9.64
CA LEU A 17 8.47 -30.38 -10.49
C LEU A 17 8.87 -31.79 -10.99
N ARG A 18 8.86 -32.79 -10.11
CA ARG A 18 9.22 -34.18 -10.47
C ARG A 18 8.20 -34.87 -11.37
N ARG A 19 6.95 -34.42 -11.36
CA ARG A 19 5.85 -34.99 -12.18
C ARG A 19 5.66 -34.31 -13.54
N GLN A 20 6.40 -33.25 -13.85
CA GLN A 20 6.18 -32.46 -15.07
C GLN A 20 6.47 -33.26 -16.35
N ILE A 21 5.42 -33.52 -17.12
CA ILE A 21 5.50 -33.65 -18.57
C ILE A 21 5.49 -32.22 -19.10
N ARG A 22 6.54 -31.81 -19.82
CA ARG A 22 6.71 -30.43 -20.36
C ARG A 22 5.74 -30.13 -21.52
N GLU A 23 4.45 -30.28 -21.29
CA GLU A 23 3.39 -30.05 -22.27
C GLU A 23 2.79 -28.65 -22.07
N ASN A 24 2.72 -27.84 -23.13
CA ASN A 24 2.39 -26.40 -23.04
C ASN A 24 1.03 -26.13 -22.35
N ARG A 25 0.02 -26.98 -22.55
CA ARG A 25 -1.30 -26.84 -21.89
C ARG A 25 -1.24 -27.06 -20.37
N ALA A 26 -0.38 -27.96 -19.89
CA ALA A 26 -0.21 -28.21 -18.47
C ALA A 26 0.50 -27.02 -17.79
N LEU A 27 1.46 -26.40 -18.49
CA LEU A 27 2.16 -25.20 -18.02
C LEU A 27 1.22 -23.99 -17.89
N ASP A 28 0.29 -23.79 -18.84
CA ASP A 28 -0.70 -22.72 -18.77
C ASP A 28 -1.68 -22.91 -17.59
N PHE A 29 -2.21 -24.12 -17.39
CA PHE A 29 -3.08 -24.42 -16.26
C PHE A 29 -2.35 -24.24 -14.91
N GLN A 30 -1.12 -24.75 -14.83
CA GLN A 30 -0.28 -24.63 -13.64
C GLN A 30 0.01 -23.15 -13.33
N ARG A 31 0.38 -22.37 -14.34
CA ARG A 31 0.58 -20.92 -14.19
C ARG A 31 -0.69 -20.22 -13.74
N HIS A 32 -1.88 -20.66 -14.16
CA HIS A 32 -3.15 -20.00 -13.81
C HIS A 32 -3.61 -20.23 -12.36
N TYR A 33 -3.22 -21.34 -11.71
CA TYR A 33 -3.71 -21.71 -10.37
C TYR A 33 -2.58 -22.01 -9.36
N HIS A 34 -1.36 -21.52 -9.61
CA HIS A 34 -0.23 -21.91 -8.76
C HIS A 34 -0.33 -21.39 -7.32
N VAL A 35 -1.03 -20.28 -7.05
CA VAL A 35 -1.34 -19.80 -5.69
C VAL A 35 -2.85 -19.84 -5.44
N THR A 36 -3.25 -20.47 -4.34
CA THR A 36 -4.66 -20.62 -3.90
C THR A 36 -4.77 -20.37 -2.39
N ASP A 37 -5.98 -20.11 -1.88
CA ASP A 37 -6.19 -19.89 -0.44
C ASP A 37 -5.63 -21.02 0.45
N PRO A 38 -5.84 -22.32 0.14
CA PRO A 38 -5.26 -23.40 0.94
C PRO A 38 -3.73 -23.41 0.93
N PHE A 39 -3.11 -22.99 -0.18
CA PHE A 39 -1.65 -22.87 -0.27
C PHE A 39 -1.13 -21.69 0.55
N ILE A 40 -1.80 -20.54 0.49
CA ILE A 40 -1.45 -19.38 1.34
C ILE A 40 -1.60 -19.72 2.82
N LYS A 41 -2.64 -20.46 3.22
CA LYS A 41 -2.87 -20.92 4.60
C LYS A 41 -1.86 -21.94 5.10
N ARG A 42 -1.15 -22.63 4.21
CA ARG A 42 -0.08 -23.58 4.55
C ARG A 42 1.32 -23.09 4.22
N LEU A 43 1.47 -21.93 3.59
CA LEU A 43 2.77 -21.31 3.31
C LEU A 43 3.60 -21.24 4.60
N GLY A 44 4.78 -21.84 4.60
CA GLY A 44 5.67 -21.87 5.74
C GLY A 44 7.12 -21.94 5.29
N LEU A 45 8.03 -21.84 6.26
CA LEU A 45 9.46 -21.90 5.95
C LEU A 45 9.80 -23.28 5.40
N GLU A 46 10.42 -23.30 4.22
CA GLU A 46 10.94 -24.52 3.60
C GLU A 46 12.41 -24.73 3.95
N ALA A 47 13.22 -23.70 3.72
CA ALA A 47 14.66 -23.76 3.88
C ALA A 47 15.24 -22.38 4.17
N GLU A 48 16.38 -22.36 4.85
CA GLU A 48 17.25 -21.20 4.99
C GLU A 48 18.54 -21.45 4.21
N LEU A 49 18.80 -20.62 3.21
CA LEU A 49 19.98 -20.70 2.37
C LEU A 49 21.09 -19.89 3.03
N GLN A 50 22.03 -20.59 3.66
CA GLN A 50 23.19 -19.98 4.32
C GLN A 50 24.34 -19.79 3.34
N GLY A 51 25.00 -18.64 3.41
CA GLY A 51 26.21 -18.44 2.62
C GLY A 51 26.69 -17.01 2.45
N HIS A 52 25.91 -16.01 2.83
CA HIS A 52 26.38 -14.62 2.96
C HIS A 52 26.92 -14.38 4.38
N SER A 53 27.72 -13.33 4.55
CA SER A 53 28.22 -12.89 5.86
C SER A 53 27.72 -11.50 6.27
N GLY A 54 26.79 -10.91 5.53
CA GLY A 54 26.14 -9.64 5.83
C GLY A 54 24.70 -9.62 5.30
N CYS A 55 23.97 -8.55 5.57
CA CYS A 55 22.56 -8.41 5.18
C CYS A 55 22.37 -8.69 3.69
N VAL A 56 21.27 -9.36 3.33
CA VAL A 56 20.95 -9.65 1.93
C VAL A 56 19.87 -8.67 1.45
N ASN A 57 20.28 -7.65 0.69
CA ASN A 57 19.42 -6.51 0.34
C ASN A 57 18.76 -6.61 -1.03
N CYS A 58 19.03 -7.65 -1.80
CA CYS A 58 18.35 -7.87 -3.07
C CYS A 58 18.30 -9.34 -3.45
N LEU A 59 17.17 -9.71 -4.06
CA LEU A 59 16.88 -11.03 -4.59
C LEU A 59 16.32 -10.89 -6.01
N GLU A 60 16.61 -11.85 -6.88
CA GLU A 60 16.01 -11.91 -8.22
C GLU A 60 15.90 -13.34 -8.71
N TRP A 61 14.70 -13.75 -9.13
CA TRP A 61 14.51 -14.98 -9.90
C TRP A 61 14.97 -14.79 -11.34
N ASN A 62 15.61 -15.79 -11.94
CA ASN A 62 15.73 -15.79 -13.40
C ASN A 62 14.34 -15.97 -14.06
N GLU A 63 14.26 -15.71 -15.37
CA GLU A 63 12.97 -15.75 -16.11
C GLU A 63 12.27 -17.11 -16.01
N ARG A 64 13.07 -18.19 -15.93
CA ARG A 64 12.58 -19.57 -15.79
C ARG A 64 12.17 -19.94 -14.37
N GLY A 65 12.65 -19.22 -13.36
CA GLY A 65 12.45 -19.49 -11.94
C GLY A 65 13.25 -20.66 -11.36
N ASP A 66 14.18 -21.25 -12.13
CA ASP A 66 15.04 -22.34 -11.66
C ASP A 66 16.34 -21.85 -10.99
N LEU A 67 16.64 -20.55 -11.06
CA LEU A 67 17.77 -19.92 -10.36
C LEU A 67 17.29 -18.71 -9.56
N LEU A 68 17.87 -18.54 -8.37
CA LEU A 68 17.73 -17.34 -7.55
C LEU A 68 19.09 -16.67 -7.40
N ALA A 69 19.16 -15.37 -7.66
CA ALA A 69 20.32 -14.54 -7.36
C ALA A 69 20.09 -13.74 -6.08
N SER A 70 21.14 -13.58 -5.28
CA SER A 70 21.15 -12.68 -4.11
C SER A 70 22.39 -11.78 -4.12
N GLY A 71 22.25 -10.56 -3.61
CA GLY A 71 23.33 -9.62 -3.37
C GLY A 71 23.31 -9.08 -1.94
N SER A 72 24.49 -8.88 -1.35
CA SER A 72 24.66 -8.62 0.08
C SER A 72 25.63 -7.48 0.40
N ASP A 73 25.61 -7.04 1.66
CA ASP A 73 26.61 -6.19 2.30
C ASP A 73 28.02 -6.79 2.25
N ASP A 74 28.14 -8.11 2.15
CA ASP A 74 29.43 -8.80 2.04
C ASP A 74 30.13 -8.64 0.68
N GLN A 75 29.59 -7.81 -0.22
CA GLN A 75 30.12 -7.51 -1.56
C GLN A 75 30.09 -8.70 -2.53
N HIS A 76 29.45 -9.81 -2.15
CA HIS A 76 29.28 -10.98 -3.00
C HIS A 76 27.87 -11.05 -3.59
N ALA A 77 27.81 -11.64 -4.79
CA ALA A 77 26.58 -12.17 -5.36
C ALA A 77 26.62 -13.69 -5.28
N ILE A 78 25.48 -14.30 -4.95
CA ILE A 78 25.32 -15.75 -4.89
C ILE A 78 24.19 -16.19 -5.81
N ILE A 79 24.44 -17.22 -6.61
CA ILE A 79 23.43 -17.92 -7.40
C ILE A 79 23.08 -19.24 -6.70
N TRP A 80 21.80 -19.48 -6.48
CA TRP A 80 21.26 -20.61 -5.76
C TRP A 80 20.44 -21.52 -6.68
N ASP A 81 20.50 -22.81 -6.42
CA ASP A 81 19.43 -23.74 -6.78
C ASP A 81 18.40 -23.71 -5.64
N PRO A 82 17.25 -23.05 -5.84
CA PRO A 82 16.23 -22.86 -4.80
C PRO A 82 15.52 -24.17 -4.41
N PHE A 83 15.53 -25.19 -5.27
CA PHE A 83 14.78 -26.43 -5.08
C PHE A 83 15.64 -27.54 -4.49
N ARG A 84 16.96 -27.45 -4.69
CA ARG A 84 17.96 -28.29 -4.00
C ARG A 84 18.49 -27.64 -2.72
N HIS A 85 18.13 -26.38 -2.47
CA HIS A 85 18.63 -25.57 -1.37
C HIS A 85 20.17 -25.46 -1.36
N THR A 86 20.79 -25.46 -2.55
CA THR A 86 22.24 -25.45 -2.70
C THR A 86 22.75 -24.17 -3.35
N LYS A 87 23.87 -23.68 -2.85
CA LYS A 87 24.68 -22.64 -3.47
C LYS A 87 25.37 -23.18 -4.74
N LEU A 88 25.15 -22.54 -5.89
CA LEU A 88 25.75 -22.93 -7.16
C LEU A 88 27.01 -22.11 -7.47
N ILE A 89 26.91 -20.79 -7.33
CA ILE A 89 28.00 -19.86 -7.63
C ILE A 89 28.09 -18.84 -6.50
N THR A 90 29.29 -18.57 -6.01
CA THR A 90 29.61 -17.40 -5.19
C THR A 90 30.67 -16.61 -5.91
N MET A 91 30.45 -15.31 -6.06
CA MET A 91 31.31 -14.43 -6.81
C MET A 91 31.46 -13.11 -6.06
N HIS A 92 32.71 -12.70 -5.86
CA HIS A 92 33.02 -11.35 -5.40
C HIS A 92 32.71 -10.38 -6.54
N THR A 93 31.80 -9.43 -6.32
CA THR A 93 31.33 -8.55 -7.40
C THR A 93 32.34 -7.46 -7.78
N GLY A 94 33.32 -7.21 -6.92
CA GLY A 94 34.27 -6.10 -7.04
C GLY A 94 33.72 -4.77 -6.55
N HIS A 95 32.46 -4.75 -6.07
CA HIS A 95 31.92 -3.59 -5.36
C HIS A 95 32.66 -3.37 -4.04
N ALA A 96 32.77 -2.11 -3.63
CA ALA A 96 33.43 -1.73 -2.37
C ALA A 96 32.43 -1.47 -1.22
N ALA A 97 31.13 -1.64 -1.48
CA ALA A 97 30.07 -1.39 -0.52
C ALA A 97 28.82 -2.24 -0.84
N ASN A 98 27.77 -2.08 -0.05
CA ASN A 98 26.56 -2.90 -0.04
C ASN A 98 25.89 -2.98 -1.40
N ILE A 99 25.55 -4.20 -1.84
CA ILE A 99 24.81 -4.43 -3.07
C ILE A 99 23.31 -4.25 -2.79
N PHE A 100 22.65 -3.35 -3.51
CA PHE A 100 21.22 -3.04 -3.33
C PHE A 100 20.32 -3.56 -4.45
N SER A 101 20.89 -3.95 -5.60
CA SER A 101 20.11 -4.51 -6.69
C SER A 101 20.90 -5.56 -7.44
N VAL A 102 20.24 -6.65 -7.77
CA VAL A 102 20.75 -7.73 -8.62
C VAL A 102 19.71 -8.04 -9.70
N LYS A 103 20.13 -8.20 -10.96
CA LYS A 103 19.24 -8.54 -12.08
C LYS A 103 19.91 -9.48 -13.06
N PHE A 104 19.18 -10.51 -13.49
CA PHE A 104 19.55 -11.27 -14.68
C PHE A 104 19.27 -10.45 -15.93
N LEU A 105 20.20 -10.46 -16.87
CA LEU A 105 19.98 -9.86 -18.18
C LEU A 105 19.14 -10.82 -19.05
N PRO A 106 17.99 -10.38 -19.59
CA PRO A 106 17.17 -11.22 -20.48
C PRO A 106 17.92 -11.65 -21.73
N HIS A 107 17.55 -12.81 -22.29
CA HIS A 107 18.15 -13.39 -23.49
C HIS A 107 19.66 -13.68 -23.41
N SER A 108 20.21 -13.74 -22.19
CA SER A 108 21.61 -14.08 -21.95
C SER A 108 21.82 -15.54 -21.51
N GLU A 109 20.79 -16.39 -21.60
CA GLU A 109 20.81 -17.76 -21.08
C GLU A 109 21.22 -17.82 -19.60
N ASP A 110 20.76 -16.85 -18.82
CA ASP A 110 21.08 -16.66 -17.40
C ASP A 110 22.59 -16.53 -17.11
N ARG A 111 23.41 -16.22 -18.12
CA ARG A 111 24.86 -16.04 -18.01
C ARG A 111 25.24 -14.69 -17.43
N ILE A 112 24.48 -13.64 -17.74
CA ILE A 112 24.86 -12.27 -17.41
C ILE A 112 24.04 -11.75 -16.23
N LEU A 113 24.76 -11.32 -15.19
CA LEU A 113 24.20 -10.71 -13.99
C LEU A 113 24.63 -9.25 -13.89
N ILE A 114 23.73 -8.39 -13.44
CA ILE A 114 24.00 -6.96 -13.25
C ILE A 114 23.78 -6.63 -11.78
N THR A 115 24.75 -5.96 -11.15
CA THR A 115 24.64 -5.52 -9.75
C THR A 115 24.83 -4.01 -9.63
N GLY A 116 24.09 -3.41 -8.71
CA GLY A 116 24.16 -1.99 -8.39
C GLY A 116 24.32 -1.82 -6.88
N ALA A 117 25.21 -0.93 -6.46
CA ALA A 117 25.65 -0.87 -5.08
C ALA A 117 25.76 0.56 -4.51
N ALA A 118 26.02 0.61 -3.20
CA ALA A 118 26.24 1.83 -2.44
C ALA A 118 27.53 2.58 -2.83
N ASP A 119 28.45 1.92 -3.53
CA ASP A 119 29.71 2.51 -4.03
C ASP A 119 29.53 3.33 -5.31
N THR A 120 28.28 3.66 -5.64
CA THR A 120 27.84 4.45 -6.81
C THR A 120 28.08 3.76 -8.16
N LYS A 121 28.43 2.47 -8.18
CA LYS A 121 28.75 1.74 -9.40
C LYS A 121 27.67 0.74 -9.79
N VAL A 122 27.69 0.40 -11.07
CA VAL A 122 26.98 -0.75 -11.64
C VAL A 122 28.00 -1.68 -12.28
N HIS A 123 27.96 -2.96 -11.91
CA HIS A 123 28.80 -3.99 -12.50
C HIS A 123 27.98 -4.95 -13.35
N VAL A 124 28.59 -5.43 -14.43
CA VAL A 124 28.06 -6.51 -15.28
C VAL A 124 29.01 -7.68 -15.15
N HIS A 125 28.45 -8.85 -14.87
CA HIS A 125 29.20 -10.06 -14.58
C HIS A 125 28.86 -11.15 -15.57
N ASP A 126 29.87 -11.93 -15.92
CA ASP A 126 29.72 -13.19 -16.62
C ASP A 126 29.83 -14.33 -15.60
N LEU A 127 28.71 -15.03 -15.34
CA LEU A 127 28.64 -16.10 -14.36
C LEU A 127 29.41 -17.35 -14.78
N THR A 128 29.61 -17.57 -16.09
CA THR A 128 30.39 -18.69 -16.61
C THR A 128 31.88 -18.44 -16.40
N ALA A 129 32.34 -17.24 -16.72
CA ALA A 129 33.75 -16.83 -16.52
C ALA A 129 34.05 -16.45 -15.06
N LYS A 130 33.00 -16.17 -14.25
CA LYS A 130 33.08 -15.66 -12.87
C LYS A 130 33.89 -14.37 -12.76
N GLU A 131 33.69 -13.48 -13.73
CA GLU A 131 34.39 -12.21 -13.80
C GLU A 131 33.42 -11.04 -14.02
N THR A 132 33.84 -9.86 -13.58
CA THR A 132 33.18 -8.60 -13.91
C THR A 132 33.68 -8.12 -15.25
N THR A 133 32.83 -8.13 -16.26
CA THR A 133 33.17 -7.75 -17.65
C THR A 133 33.10 -6.25 -17.87
N HIS A 134 32.16 -5.55 -17.22
CA HIS A 134 32.01 -4.11 -17.32
C HIS A 134 31.73 -3.47 -15.96
N MET A 135 32.23 -2.24 -15.80
CA MET A 135 31.98 -1.37 -14.66
C MET A 135 31.55 0.01 -15.17
N PHE A 136 30.40 0.48 -14.67
CA PHE A 136 29.88 1.82 -14.91
C PHE A 136 29.96 2.62 -13.61
N SER A 137 30.58 3.79 -13.64
CA SER A 137 30.82 4.64 -12.47
C SER A 137 30.28 6.06 -12.65
N ASP A 138 29.22 6.20 -13.45
CA ASP A 138 28.70 7.51 -13.81
C ASP A 138 27.72 8.09 -12.77
N HIS A 139 27.18 7.27 -11.86
CA HIS A 139 26.33 7.75 -10.77
C HIS A 139 27.17 8.42 -9.68
N THR A 140 26.63 9.49 -9.08
CA THR A 140 27.32 10.26 -8.03
C THR A 140 26.84 9.91 -6.63
N ASN A 141 25.83 9.05 -6.51
CA ASN A 141 25.29 8.56 -5.25
C ASN A 141 24.90 7.08 -5.36
N ARG A 142 24.45 6.47 -4.25
CA ARG A 142 24.15 5.03 -4.14
C ARG A 142 23.19 4.57 -5.24
N VAL A 143 23.54 3.50 -5.96
CA VAL A 143 22.64 2.88 -6.95
C VAL A 143 21.66 1.99 -6.21
N LYS A 144 20.36 2.29 -6.33
CA LYS A 144 19.31 1.62 -5.55
C LYS A 144 18.55 0.56 -6.33
N ARG A 145 18.40 0.74 -7.65
CA ARG A 145 17.59 -0.17 -8.45
C ARG A 145 18.16 -0.35 -9.84
N ILE A 146 18.11 -1.60 -10.32
CA ILE A 146 18.33 -1.95 -11.72
C ILE A 146 17.04 -2.49 -12.29
N ALA A 147 16.74 -2.11 -13.53
CA ALA A 147 15.65 -2.66 -14.31
C ALA A 147 16.18 -3.22 -15.64
N THR A 148 15.66 -4.37 -16.03
CA THR A 148 15.87 -4.99 -17.34
C THR A 148 14.52 -5.18 -18.01
N ALA A 149 14.51 -5.37 -19.32
CA ALA A 149 13.29 -5.60 -20.08
C ALA A 149 13.54 -6.65 -21.16
N PRO A 150 12.73 -7.73 -21.26
CA PRO A 150 12.92 -8.78 -22.26
C PRO A 150 13.01 -8.24 -23.69
N MET A 151 12.18 -7.26 -24.04
CA MET A 151 12.18 -6.66 -25.38
C MET A 151 13.44 -5.85 -25.74
N TRP A 152 14.36 -5.60 -24.79
CA TRP A 152 15.61 -4.87 -25.00
C TRP A 152 16.82 -5.75 -24.62
N PRO A 153 17.17 -6.76 -25.44
CA PRO A 153 18.33 -7.61 -25.17
C PRO A 153 19.58 -6.72 -25.09
N ASN A 154 20.41 -6.92 -24.06
CA ASN A 154 21.63 -6.14 -23.78
C ASN A 154 21.43 -4.73 -23.21
N THR A 155 20.21 -4.32 -22.89
CA THR A 155 19.96 -3.00 -22.26
C THR A 155 19.49 -3.17 -20.83
N PHE A 156 19.94 -2.26 -19.96
CA PHE A 156 19.42 -2.12 -18.62
C PHE A 156 19.36 -0.66 -18.21
N TRP A 157 18.58 -0.39 -17.16
CA TRP A 157 18.49 0.91 -16.53
C TRP A 157 18.95 0.85 -15.09
N SER A 158 19.67 1.87 -14.63
CA SER A 158 20.04 2.04 -13.23
C SER A 158 19.46 3.34 -12.69
N ALA A 159 18.90 3.29 -11.49
CA ALA A 159 18.38 4.44 -10.75
C ALA A 159 19.14 4.59 -9.43
N ALA A 160 19.55 5.82 -9.13
CA ALA A 160 20.36 6.15 -7.96
C ALA A 160 19.82 7.35 -7.19
N GLU A 161 20.36 7.54 -5.98
CA GLU A 161 20.01 8.65 -5.08
C GLU A 161 20.51 10.02 -5.57
N ASP A 162 21.22 10.06 -6.69
CA ASP A 162 21.56 11.30 -7.40
C ASP A 162 20.37 11.87 -8.18
N GLY A 163 19.24 11.18 -8.20
CA GLY A 163 18.02 11.58 -8.90
C GLY A 163 18.06 11.29 -10.40
N VAL A 164 19.02 10.49 -10.88
CA VAL A 164 19.23 10.19 -12.29
C VAL A 164 18.88 8.74 -12.60
N ILE A 165 18.29 8.51 -13.78
CA ILE A 165 18.15 7.19 -14.37
C ILE A 165 19.11 7.11 -15.57
N ARG A 166 19.91 6.05 -15.63
CA ARG A 166 20.86 5.83 -16.73
C ARG A 166 20.45 4.61 -17.53
N LYS A 167 20.54 4.71 -18.86
CA LYS A 167 20.34 3.59 -19.79
C LYS A 167 21.72 3.12 -20.24
N SER A 168 22.02 1.86 -19.98
CA SER A 168 23.32 1.26 -20.32
C SER A 168 23.12 0.09 -21.27
N MET A 169 24.12 -0.15 -22.12
CA MET A 169 24.17 -1.31 -22.99
C MET A 169 25.37 -2.17 -22.60
N THR A 170 25.19 -3.48 -22.44
CA THR A 170 26.30 -4.37 -22.02
C THR A 170 27.45 -4.44 -23.01
N GLN A 171 27.22 -4.07 -24.28
CA GLN A 171 28.26 -4.01 -25.32
C GLN A 171 29.01 -2.67 -25.36
N SER A 172 28.59 -1.68 -24.56
CA SER A 172 29.17 -0.34 -24.50
C SER A 172 29.72 -0.06 -23.11
N SER A 173 30.94 0.46 -23.03
CA SER A 173 31.51 0.93 -21.76
C SER A 173 30.93 2.27 -21.30
N SER A 174 30.08 2.91 -22.10
CA SER A 174 29.43 4.18 -21.77
C SER A 174 27.91 4.04 -21.64
N ALA A 175 27.36 4.64 -20.59
CA ALA A 175 25.94 4.73 -20.34
C ALA A 175 25.36 6.01 -20.95
N GLY A 176 24.20 5.90 -21.61
CA GLY A 176 23.39 7.06 -21.99
C GLY A 176 22.67 7.62 -20.76
N VAL A 177 22.71 8.93 -20.57
CA VAL A 177 22.07 9.60 -19.42
C VAL A 177 20.66 10.04 -19.80
N HIS A 178 19.66 9.62 -19.00
CA HIS A 178 18.32 10.17 -19.05
C HIS A 178 17.98 10.81 -17.70
N THR A 179 18.30 12.09 -17.55
CA THR A 179 17.90 12.86 -16.38
C THR A 179 16.43 13.22 -16.50
N PHE A 180 15.57 12.54 -15.74
CA PHE A 180 14.13 12.84 -15.70
C PHE A 180 13.79 13.95 -14.69
N CYS A 181 14.65 14.20 -13.71
CA CYS A 181 14.36 15.11 -12.59
C CYS A 181 15.47 16.17 -12.45
N ASP A 182 15.31 17.30 -13.13
CA ASP A 182 15.97 18.54 -12.72
C ASP A 182 15.02 19.26 -11.75
N LYS A 183 15.49 19.72 -10.58
CA LYS A 183 14.63 20.37 -9.56
C LYS A 183 13.85 21.57 -10.11
N GLN A 184 14.30 22.12 -11.24
CA GLN A 184 13.69 23.26 -11.92
C GLN A 184 12.84 22.89 -13.15
N LYS A 185 12.81 21.62 -13.59
CA LYS A 185 12.03 21.20 -14.77
C LYS A 185 10.76 20.48 -14.36
N SER A 186 9.71 20.72 -15.14
CA SER A 186 8.46 19.96 -15.05
C SER A 186 8.74 18.49 -15.27
N ILE A 187 8.07 17.65 -14.47
CA ILE A 187 8.04 16.19 -14.64
C ILE A 187 7.75 15.88 -16.13
N PRO A 188 8.54 15.00 -16.78
CA PRO A 188 8.42 14.74 -18.21
C PRO A 188 7.00 14.35 -18.64
N ASP A 189 6.58 14.80 -19.82
CA ASP A 189 5.29 14.42 -20.40
C ASP A 189 5.17 12.89 -20.48
N GLY A 190 4.10 12.34 -19.88
CA GLY A 190 3.85 10.90 -19.81
C GLY A 190 4.35 10.20 -18.54
N ALA A 191 5.11 10.86 -17.66
CA ALA A 191 5.43 10.31 -16.35
C ALA A 191 4.18 10.34 -15.43
N GLY A 192 3.82 9.19 -14.88
CA GLY A 192 2.66 9.05 -14.00
C GLY A 192 2.89 9.76 -12.67
N GLN A 193 2.00 10.69 -12.30
CA GLN A 193 1.96 11.30 -10.97
C GLN A 193 0.79 10.72 -10.19
N TYR A 194 1.11 10.09 -9.08
CA TYR A 194 0.15 9.50 -8.16
C TYR A 194 0.23 10.21 -6.81
N TYR A 195 -0.92 10.38 -6.19
CA TYR A 195 -1.04 11.18 -4.99
C TYR A 195 -2.15 10.64 -4.10
N VAL A 196 -1.85 10.53 -2.81
CA VAL A 196 -2.79 10.09 -1.80
C VAL A 196 -3.37 11.35 -1.16
N ALA A 197 -4.47 11.86 -1.73
CA ALA A 197 -5.01 13.13 -1.28
C ALA A 197 -5.46 13.08 0.18
N GLY A 198 -5.19 14.18 0.88
CA GLY A 198 -5.64 14.45 2.24
C GLY A 198 -5.18 13.57 3.39
N HIS A 199 -4.59 12.41 3.12
CA HIS A 199 -3.90 11.63 4.13
C HIS A 199 -2.45 12.12 4.31
N LEU A 200 -1.60 11.92 3.29
CA LEU A 200 -0.18 12.25 3.35
C LEU A 200 0.13 13.74 3.56
N PRO A 201 -0.59 14.69 2.94
CA PRO A 201 -0.30 16.13 3.09
C PRO A 201 -0.55 16.63 4.51
N VAL A 202 -1.64 16.16 5.15
CA VAL A 202 -1.99 16.52 6.53
C VAL A 202 -0.94 16.00 7.50
N LYS A 203 -0.32 14.86 7.19
CA LYS A 203 0.75 14.28 8.00
C LYS A 203 2.14 14.89 7.74
N LEU A 204 2.35 15.58 6.62
CA LEU A 204 3.68 16.07 6.23
C LEU A 204 4.39 16.89 7.33
N PRO A 205 3.69 17.79 8.08
CA PRO A 205 4.31 18.48 9.21
C PRO A 205 4.76 17.55 10.34
N ASP A 206 3.97 16.51 10.65
CA ASP A 206 4.29 15.50 11.66
C ASP A 206 5.52 14.67 11.25
N TYR A 207 5.59 14.25 9.98
CA TYR A 207 6.77 13.56 9.42
C TYR A 207 8.02 14.42 9.49
N ASN A 208 7.92 15.70 9.11
CA ASN A 208 9.04 16.65 9.18
C ASN A 208 9.53 16.82 10.62
N ASN A 209 8.61 16.96 11.58
CA ASN A 209 8.95 17.07 13.00
C ASN A 209 9.66 15.82 13.54
N ARG A 210 9.34 14.65 12.98
CA ARG A 210 9.99 13.37 13.31
C ARG A 210 11.19 13.03 12.45
N LEU A 211 11.68 13.97 11.63
CA LEU A 211 12.81 13.78 10.72
C LEU A 211 12.64 12.56 9.77
N ARG A 212 11.39 12.27 9.39
CA ARG A 212 11.06 11.19 8.46
C ARG A 212 10.68 11.78 7.10
N VAL A 213 11.02 11.07 6.03
CA VAL A 213 10.70 11.49 4.66
C VAL A 213 9.73 10.48 4.03
N LEU A 214 8.66 11.00 3.44
CA LEU A 214 7.75 10.21 2.62
C LEU A 214 8.39 9.94 1.27
N VAL A 215 8.91 8.73 1.08
CA VAL A 215 9.54 8.29 -0.18
C VAL A 215 8.94 6.96 -0.61
N ALA A 216 8.79 6.73 -1.91
CA ALA A 216 8.50 5.38 -2.39
C ALA A 216 9.76 4.52 -2.21
N THR A 217 9.70 3.52 -1.32
CA THR A 217 10.81 2.57 -1.11
C THR A 217 10.79 1.44 -2.12
N TYR A 218 9.63 1.20 -2.76
CA TYR A 218 9.48 0.20 -3.80
C TYR A 218 8.30 0.48 -4.70
N VAL A 219 8.45 0.13 -5.98
CA VAL A 219 7.37 0.16 -6.98
C VAL A 219 7.39 -1.12 -7.82
N THR A 220 6.22 -1.64 -8.14
CA THR A 220 6.09 -2.78 -9.06
C THR A 220 4.79 -2.72 -9.84
N PHE A 221 4.84 -3.14 -11.10
CA PHE A 221 3.66 -3.22 -11.94
C PHE A 221 2.98 -4.58 -11.76
N SER A 222 1.67 -4.62 -11.93
CA SER A 222 0.95 -5.89 -12.04
C SER A 222 1.46 -6.67 -13.27
N PRO A 223 1.29 -8.01 -13.29
CA PRO A 223 1.75 -8.84 -14.42
C PRO A 223 1.19 -8.43 -15.78
N ASP A 224 0.01 -7.81 -15.82
CA ASP A 224 -0.64 -7.28 -17.03
C ASP A 224 -0.31 -5.80 -17.32
N GLY A 225 0.44 -5.14 -16.43
CA GLY A 225 0.84 -3.74 -16.54
C GLY A 225 -0.30 -2.73 -16.37
N THR A 226 -1.45 -3.14 -15.85
CA THR A 226 -2.62 -2.27 -15.67
C THR A 226 -2.71 -1.62 -14.30
N GLU A 227 -1.95 -2.11 -13.32
CA GLU A 227 -1.92 -1.61 -11.94
C GLU A 227 -0.47 -1.35 -11.51
N LEU A 228 -0.29 -0.39 -10.59
CA LEU A 228 0.99 -0.03 -10.00
C LEU A 228 0.90 -0.14 -8.48
N LEU A 229 1.70 -1.01 -7.90
CA LEU A 229 1.85 -1.16 -6.46
C LEU A 229 3.04 -0.32 -5.98
N VAL A 230 2.83 0.46 -4.93
CA VAL A 230 3.83 1.37 -4.36
C VAL A 230 3.91 1.14 -2.86
N ASN A 231 5.10 0.80 -2.36
CA ASN A 231 5.38 0.81 -0.93
C ASN A 231 5.95 2.16 -0.53
N MET A 232 5.25 2.87 0.35
CA MET A 232 5.65 4.20 0.81
C MET A 232 6.35 4.09 2.16
N GLY A 233 7.58 4.61 2.23
CA GLY A 233 8.34 4.78 3.46
C GLY A 233 7.62 5.69 4.44
N GLY A 234 7.56 5.25 5.69
CA GLY A 234 6.76 5.80 6.76
C GLY A 234 5.29 5.37 6.75
N GLU A 235 4.82 4.78 5.65
CA GLU A 235 3.41 4.66 5.32
C GLU A 235 3.03 3.25 4.85
N GLN A 236 1.81 3.11 4.34
CA GLN A 236 1.24 1.84 3.89
C GLN A 236 1.63 1.48 2.44
N VAL A 237 1.23 0.28 2.00
CA VAL A 237 1.28 -0.08 0.57
C VAL A 237 0.04 0.44 -0.13
N TYR A 238 0.22 1.10 -1.27
CA TYR A 238 -0.84 1.65 -2.10
C TYR A 238 -0.86 0.97 -3.47
N LEU A 239 -2.05 0.68 -3.98
CA LEU A 239 -2.28 0.17 -5.33
C LEU A 239 -2.99 1.23 -6.16
N PHE A 240 -2.43 1.56 -7.32
CA PHE A 240 -2.97 2.52 -8.27
C PHE A 240 -3.45 1.80 -9.53
N ASP A 241 -4.61 2.21 -10.04
CA ASP A 241 -5.13 1.74 -11.32
C ASP A 241 -4.61 2.65 -12.45
N LEU A 242 -3.91 2.06 -13.41
CA LEU A 242 -3.34 2.79 -14.54
C LEU A 242 -4.34 2.94 -15.70
N THR A 243 -5.40 2.12 -15.70
CA THR A 243 -6.42 2.06 -16.76
C THR A 243 -7.61 2.94 -16.42
N PHE A 244 -8.20 2.73 -15.25
CA PHE A 244 -9.38 3.44 -14.75
C PHE A 244 -8.99 4.40 -13.63
N LYS A 245 -8.21 5.41 -14.00
CA LYS A 245 -7.64 6.37 -13.07
C LYS A 245 -8.72 7.16 -12.33
N GLN A 246 -8.68 7.15 -11.01
CA GLN A 246 -9.60 7.93 -10.16
C GLN A 246 -8.98 9.29 -9.86
N ARG A 247 -9.72 10.37 -10.06
CA ARG A 247 -9.25 11.70 -9.62
C ARG A 247 -9.27 11.76 -8.09
N PRO A 248 -8.26 12.41 -7.47
CA PRO A 248 -8.28 12.65 -6.04
C PRO A 248 -9.53 13.42 -5.65
N TYR A 249 -10.06 13.10 -4.48
CA TYR A 249 -11.28 13.74 -4.06
C TYR A 249 -11.07 15.23 -3.86
N THR A 250 -11.86 16.01 -4.59
CA THR A 250 -11.97 17.45 -4.42
C THR A 250 -13.45 17.76 -4.25
N PHE A 251 -13.83 18.38 -3.13
CA PHE A 251 -15.18 18.94 -2.98
C PHE A 251 -15.23 20.24 -3.81
N LEU A 252 -15.11 20.13 -5.13
CA LEU A 252 -15.45 21.22 -6.04
C LEU A 252 -16.94 21.11 -6.29
N LEU A 253 -17.77 21.76 -5.47
CA LEU A 253 -19.18 21.93 -5.82
C LEU A 253 -19.27 22.48 -7.25
N PRO A 254 -20.13 21.90 -8.11
CA PRO A 254 -20.58 22.61 -9.30
C PRO A 254 -21.09 23.98 -8.84
N LYS A 255 -20.72 25.06 -9.53
CA LYS A 255 -21.35 26.37 -9.31
C LYS A 255 -22.84 26.13 -9.30
N LYS A 256 -23.54 26.50 -8.21
CA LYS A 256 -24.99 26.39 -8.07
C LYS A 256 -25.62 26.75 -9.42
N CYS A 257 -26.26 25.80 -10.10
CA CYS A 257 -27.14 26.14 -11.20
C CYS A 257 -28.19 27.05 -10.57
N HIS A 258 -28.14 28.34 -10.90
CA HIS A 258 -29.21 29.24 -10.55
C HIS A 258 -30.50 28.64 -11.11
N THR A 259 -31.36 28.16 -10.23
CA THR A 259 -32.78 28.10 -10.52
C THR A 259 -33.21 29.55 -10.68
N SER A 260 -33.12 30.08 -11.91
CA SER A 260 -33.74 31.34 -12.29
C SER A 260 -35.23 31.10 -12.45
N SER A 261 -35.91 30.88 -11.32
CA SER A 261 -37.32 31.19 -11.20
C SER A 261 -37.43 32.70 -11.01
N GLU A 262 -37.32 33.44 -12.12
CA GLU A 262 -37.94 34.76 -12.21
C GLU A 262 -39.42 34.54 -12.52
N VAL A 263 -40.23 34.47 -11.47
CA VAL A 263 -41.68 34.68 -11.60
C VAL A 263 -41.88 36.19 -11.70
N GLN A 264 -41.88 36.72 -12.92
CA GLN A 264 -42.50 38.00 -13.20
C GLN A 264 -43.91 37.77 -13.76
N ASN A 265 -44.87 38.32 -13.03
CA ASN A 265 -46.25 38.51 -13.47
C ASN A 265 -46.30 39.22 -14.84
N GLY A 266 -47.00 38.65 -15.82
CA GLY A 266 -47.31 39.38 -17.04
C GLY A 266 -47.89 38.55 -18.18
N LYS A 267 -49.23 38.54 -18.25
CA LYS A 267 -50.07 38.53 -19.47
C LYS A 267 -49.80 37.47 -20.56
N THR A 268 -50.85 36.66 -20.76
CA THR A 268 -51.20 35.88 -21.95
C THR A 268 -50.81 36.51 -23.29
N THR A 269 -50.15 35.73 -24.16
CA THR A 269 -50.48 35.66 -25.60
C THR A 269 -50.08 34.29 -26.18
N ASN A 270 -50.91 33.82 -27.11
CA ASN A 270 -50.80 32.56 -27.84
C ASN A 270 -49.54 32.49 -28.71
N GLY A 271 -48.85 31.35 -28.70
CA GLY A 271 -47.74 31.07 -29.60
C GLY A 271 -47.49 29.57 -29.73
N VAL A 272 -47.89 29.02 -30.88
CA VAL A 272 -47.81 27.60 -31.25
C VAL A 272 -46.34 27.17 -31.38
N SER A 273 -45.95 26.03 -30.82
CA SER A 273 -44.73 25.32 -31.23
C SER A 273 -45.05 23.85 -31.52
N ASN A 274 -44.68 23.44 -32.74
CA ASN A 274 -44.98 22.14 -33.33
C ASN A 274 -44.34 21.00 -32.55
N GLY A 275 -45.16 20.00 -32.25
CA GLY A 275 -44.75 18.78 -31.57
C GLY A 275 -43.92 17.84 -32.45
N ILE A 276 -43.00 17.13 -31.80
CA ILE A 276 -42.61 15.78 -32.17
C ILE A 276 -42.94 14.92 -30.96
N HIS A 277 -44.05 14.17 -31.09
CA HIS A 277 -44.53 13.20 -30.11
C HIS A 277 -43.74 11.90 -30.30
N LEU A 278 -42.88 11.54 -29.35
CA LEU A 278 -42.36 10.17 -29.24
C LEU A 278 -43.20 9.43 -28.19
N PRO A 279 -43.76 8.25 -28.51
CA PRO A 279 -44.71 7.57 -27.64
C PRO A 279 -44.00 7.00 -26.41
N ALA A 280 -44.57 7.31 -25.24
CA ALA A 280 -44.20 6.75 -23.95
C ALA A 280 -44.42 5.23 -23.95
N SER A 281 -43.40 4.48 -24.35
CA SER A 281 -43.32 3.05 -24.09
C SER A 281 -42.81 2.86 -22.67
N ARG A 282 -43.61 2.12 -21.90
CA ARG A 282 -43.41 1.75 -20.50
C ARG A 282 -42.05 1.10 -20.28
N LEU A 283 -41.03 1.88 -19.91
CA LEU A 283 -39.94 1.38 -19.10
C LEU A 283 -40.47 1.29 -17.66
N ARG A 284 -40.98 0.10 -17.30
CA ARG A 284 -41.05 -0.28 -15.89
C ARG A 284 -39.63 -0.13 -15.36
N LEU A 285 -39.37 0.91 -14.56
CA LEU A 285 -38.26 0.89 -13.62
C LEU A 285 -38.46 -0.39 -12.81
N ALA A 286 -37.61 -1.39 -13.05
CA ALA A 286 -37.54 -2.53 -12.16
C ALA A 286 -37.25 -1.96 -10.77
N LYS A 287 -38.15 -2.21 -9.81
CA LYS A 287 -37.85 -2.05 -8.39
C LYS A 287 -36.64 -2.96 -8.15
N VAL A 288 -35.43 -2.40 -8.14
CA VAL A 288 -34.25 -3.10 -7.67
C VAL A 288 -34.53 -3.35 -6.19
N SER A 289 -34.77 -4.62 -5.82
CA SER A 289 -34.85 -4.99 -4.42
C SER A 289 -33.55 -4.53 -3.76
N SER A 290 -33.69 -3.70 -2.73
CA SER A 290 -32.60 -3.20 -1.90
C SER A 290 -32.07 -4.25 -0.92
N ASP A 291 -32.58 -5.48 -1.01
CA ASP A 291 -32.37 -6.50 0.01
C ASP A 291 -31.13 -7.29 -0.36
N LEU A 292 -30.20 -7.36 0.58
CA LEU A 292 -29.00 -8.17 0.41
C LEU A 292 -29.41 -9.65 0.36
N PRO A 293 -28.73 -10.47 -0.45
CA PRO A 293 -28.84 -11.92 -0.37
C PRO A 293 -28.68 -12.42 1.07
N PRO A 294 -29.33 -13.54 1.47
CA PRO A 294 -29.31 -14.02 2.86
C PRO A 294 -27.90 -14.22 3.44
N HIS A 295 -26.93 -14.66 2.63
CA HIS A 295 -25.55 -14.84 3.09
C HIS A 295 -24.84 -13.50 3.34
N LEU A 296 -25.11 -12.46 2.53
CA LEU A 296 -24.57 -11.11 2.74
C LEU A 296 -25.23 -10.39 3.91
N GLU A 297 -26.52 -10.66 4.16
CA GLU A 297 -27.17 -10.23 5.40
C GLU A 297 -26.47 -10.82 6.63
N TRP A 298 -26.11 -12.10 6.57
CA TRP A 298 -25.37 -12.77 7.65
C TRP A 298 -23.95 -12.20 7.86
N ILE A 299 -23.21 -11.91 6.77
CA ILE A 299 -21.90 -11.22 6.85
C ILE A 299 -22.06 -9.83 7.45
N LYS A 300 -23.06 -9.06 6.98
CA LYS A 300 -23.36 -7.73 7.52
C LYS A 300 -23.70 -7.79 9.01
N GLN A 301 -24.49 -8.78 9.43
CA GLN A 301 -24.86 -8.93 10.84
C GLN A 301 -23.63 -9.21 11.71
N GLN A 302 -22.74 -10.11 11.30
CA GLN A 302 -21.47 -10.32 12.00
C GLN A 302 -20.60 -9.07 12.03
N ALA A 303 -20.55 -8.30 10.94
CA ALA A 303 -19.80 -7.04 10.91
C ALA A 303 -20.37 -6.02 11.90
N ASN A 304 -21.70 -5.94 12.03
CA ASN A 304 -22.36 -5.11 13.03
C ASN A 304 -22.07 -5.60 14.46
N ASP A 305 -22.07 -6.91 14.69
CA ASP A 305 -21.77 -7.49 16.00
C ASP A 305 -20.31 -7.23 16.42
N ALA A 306 -19.37 -7.41 15.49
CA ALA A 306 -17.96 -7.06 15.69
C ALA A 306 -17.81 -5.56 15.99
N PHE A 307 -18.51 -4.70 15.25
CA PHE A 307 -18.53 -3.26 15.50
C PHE A 307 -19.10 -2.94 16.91
N ALA A 308 -20.18 -3.61 17.33
CA ALA A 308 -20.75 -3.42 18.66
C ALA A 308 -19.80 -3.85 19.78
N ARG A 309 -18.99 -4.88 19.53
CA ARG A 309 -17.92 -5.36 20.43
C ARG A 309 -16.63 -4.55 20.36
N GLN A 310 -16.60 -3.44 19.61
CA GLN A 310 -15.42 -2.60 19.40
C GLN A 310 -14.26 -3.30 18.66
N GLN A 311 -14.55 -4.39 17.95
CA GLN A 311 -13.59 -5.11 17.10
C GLN A 311 -13.54 -4.45 15.72
N TRP A 312 -12.97 -3.25 15.65
CA TRP A 312 -13.05 -2.39 14.47
C TRP A 312 -12.40 -3.02 13.23
N THR A 313 -11.23 -3.63 13.38
CA THR A 313 -10.50 -4.28 12.29
C THR A 313 -11.31 -5.42 11.69
N GLN A 314 -11.85 -6.29 12.55
CA GLN A 314 -12.71 -7.39 12.13
C GLN A 314 -13.99 -6.89 11.43
N ALA A 315 -14.62 -5.84 11.97
CA ALA A 315 -15.78 -5.22 11.34
C ALA A 315 -15.45 -4.70 9.92
N ILE A 316 -14.31 -3.99 9.76
CA ILE A 316 -13.84 -3.51 8.46
C ILE A 316 -13.64 -4.68 7.48
N GLN A 317 -12.98 -5.75 7.93
CA GLN A 317 -12.72 -6.92 7.08
C GLN A 317 -14.00 -7.58 6.57
N LEU A 318 -15.00 -7.74 7.45
CA LEU A 318 -16.31 -8.30 7.09
C LEU A 318 -17.09 -7.38 6.15
N TYR A 319 -17.06 -6.06 6.37
CA TYR A 319 -17.67 -5.12 5.43
C TYR A 319 -16.95 -5.11 4.08
N SER A 320 -15.62 -5.19 4.04
CA SER A 320 -14.86 -5.28 2.79
C SER A 320 -15.24 -6.53 1.99
N LEU A 321 -15.42 -7.67 2.65
CA LEU A 321 -15.92 -8.90 2.02
C LEU A 321 -17.33 -8.68 1.44
N GLY A 322 -18.25 -8.12 2.23
CA GLY A 322 -19.60 -7.82 1.75
C GLY A 322 -19.63 -6.82 0.57
N ILE A 323 -18.74 -5.82 0.58
CA ILE A 323 -18.61 -4.82 -0.50
C ILE A 323 -18.05 -5.47 -1.77
N HIS A 324 -17.09 -6.39 -1.65
CA HIS A 324 -16.55 -7.09 -2.80
C HIS A 324 -17.64 -7.88 -3.54
N GLU A 325 -18.55 -8.53 -2.80
CA GLU A 325 -19.66 -9.28 -3.38
C GLU A 325 -20.86 -8.40 -3.79
N ALA A 326 -21.13 -7.31 -3.08
CA ALA A 326 -22.24 -6.38 -3.33
C ALA A 326 -21.80 -4.91 -3.38
N GLY A 327 -20.92 -4.58 -4.31
CA GLY A 327 -20.36 -3.21 -4.47
C GLY A 327 -21.37 -2.13 -4.89
N HIS A 328 -22.64 -2.49 -5.10
CA HIS A 328 -23.74 -1.58 -5.37
C HIS A 328 -24.56 -1.23 -4.11
N ASN A 329 -24.24 -1.81 -2.95
CA ASN A 329 -24.98 -1.57 -1.71
C ASN A 329 -24.38 -0.39 -0.91
N ALA A 330 -25.09 0.74 -0.89
CA ALA A 330 -24.65 1.95 -0.19
C ALA A 330 -24.46 1.79 1.33
N MET A 331 -25.24 0.90 1.97
CA MET A 331 -25.21 0.71 3.42
C MET A 331 -23.88 0.13 3.90
N LEU A 332 -23.32 -0.82 3.16
CA LEU A 332 -22.07 -1.48 3.52
C LEU A 332 -20.91 -0.48 3.55
N TYR A 333 -20.80 0.38 2.53
CA TYR A 333 -19.84 1.49 2.52
C TYR A 333 -20.07 2.44 3.70
N GLY A 334 -21.32 2.86 3.94
CA GLY A 334 -21.65 3.74 5.05
C GLY A 334 -21.24 3.15 6.41
N ASN A 335 -21.42 1.85 6.62
CA ASN A 335 -21.06 1.17 7.86
C ASN A 335 -19.54 0.96 7.99
N ARG A 336 -18.84 0.61 6.90
CA ARG A 336 -17.38 0.50 6.90
C ARG A 336 -16.71 1.85 7.18
N ALA A 337 -17.23 2.95 6.63
CA ALA A 337 -16.79 4.29 6.97
C ALA A 337 -16.88 4.58 8.48
N ALA A 338 -17.95 4.13 9.14
CA ALA A 338 -18.08 4.28 10.58
C ALA A 338 -17.01 3.50 11.36
N ALA A 339 -16.65 2.30 10.89
CA ALA A 339 -15.62 1.47 11.49
C ALA A 339 -14.22 2.11 11.32
N TYR A 340 -13.90 2.64 10.13
CA TYR A 340 -12.67 3.41 9.92
C TYR A 340 -12.56 4.61 10.86
N MET A 341 -13.60 5.43 10.97
CA MET A 341 -13.63 6.58 11.89
C MET A 341 -13.43 6.19 13.38
N LYS A 342 -13.73 4.94 13.75
CA LYS A 342 -13.53 4.41 15.11
C LYS A 342 -12.15 3.79 15.32
N ARG A 343 -11.63 3.06 14.33
CA ARG A 343 -10.30 2.44 14.37
C ARG A 343 -9.18 3.49 14.43
N LYS A 344 -9.32 4.59 13.68
CA LYS A 344 -8.40 5.75 13.69
C LYS A 344 -6.94 5.37 13.40
N TRP A 345 -6.70 4.39 12.54
CA TRP A 345 -5.37 4.22 11.98
C TRP A 345 -5.05 5.32 11.00
N ASP A 346 -3.77 5.48 10.70
CA ASP A 346 -3.31 6.47 9.75
C ASP A 346 -4.05 6.31 8.43
N GLY A 347 -4.68 7.40 7.98
CA GLY A 347 -5.48 7.52 6.74
C GLY A 347 -6.84 6.84 6.73
N ASP A 348 -7.28 6.24 7.85
CA ASP A 348 -8.64 5.70 7.98
C ASP A 348 -9.71 6.77 7.73
N LEU A 349 -9.45 8.02 8.14
CA LEU A 349 -10.37 9.13 7.89
C LEU A 349 -10.56 9.40 6.39
N TYR A 350 -9.51 9.23 5.59
CA TYR A 350 -9.62 9.39 4.14
C TYR A 350 -10.33 8.21 3.49
N ASP A 351 -10.06 6.97 3.92
CA ASP A 351 -10.85 5.80 3.46
C ASP A 351 -12.33 5.92 3.85
N ALA A 352 -12.64 6.44 5.05
CA ALA A 352 -14.00 6.72 5.49
C ALA A 352 -14.68 7.79 4.63
N LEU A 353 -13.95 8.85 4.26
CA LEU A 353 -14.41 9.87 3.32
C LEU A 353 -14.79 9.26 1.97
N ARG A 354 -13.91 8.44 1.40
CA ARG A 354 -14.13 7.73 0.11
C ARG A 354 -15.35 6.82 0.18
N ASP A 355 -15.50 6.06 1.26
CA ASP A 355 -16.65 5.19 1.48
C ASP A 355 -17.97 5.99 1.60
N CYS A 356 -17.97 7.11 2.31
CA CYS A 356 -19.16 7.97 2.42
C CYS A 356 -19.58 8.51 1.04
N LEU A 357 -18.62 8.92 0.22
CA LEU A 357 -18.87 9.40 -1.14
C LEU A 357 -19.41 8.30 -2.05
N LYS A 358 -18.81 7.11 -1.98
CA LYS A 358 -19.31 5.97 -2.74
C LYS A 358 -20.74 5.61 -2.32
N ALA A 359 -21.03 5.61 -1.01
CA ALA A 359 -22.38 5.40 -0.49
C ALA A 359 -23.38 6.44 -1.02
N LEU A 360 -23.00 7.72 -1.07
CA LEU A 360 -23.87 8.80 -1.59
C LEU A 360 -24.05 8.75 -3.10
N SER A 361 -23.04 8.29 -3.85
CA SER A 361 -23.16 8.07 -5.30
C SER A 361 -24.18 6.97 -5.63
N LEU A 362 -24.30 5.97 -4.74
CA LEU A 362 -25.25 4.86 -4.86
C LEU A 362 -26.63 5.21 -4.30
N ASN A 363 -26.67 5.96 -3.19
CA ASN A 363 -27.90 6.44 -2.56
C ASN A 363 -27.71 7.89 -2.05
N PRO A 364 -28.13 8.90 -2.83
CA PRO A 364 -28.02 10.32 -2.45
C PRO A 364 -28.81 10.70 -1.18
N ALA A 365 -29.81 9.91 -0.80
CA ALA A 365 -30.62 10.12 0.40
C ALA A 365 -30.05 9.39 1.64
N HIS A 366 -28.83 8.85 1.56
CA HIS A 366 -28.23 8.11 2.68
C HIS A 366 -27.80 9.04 3.83
N LEU A 367 -28.72 9.34 4.74
CA LEU A 367 -28.56 10.22 5.91
C LEU A 367 -27.22 10.03 6.65
N LYS A 368 -26.92 8.79 7.10
CA LYS A 368 -25.71 8.54 7.92
C LYS A 368 -24.40 8.76 7.16
N ALA A 369 -24.34 8.42 5.88
CA ALA A 369 -23.15 8.61 5.05
C ALA A 369 -22.92 10.11 4.81
N HIS A 370 -23.98 10.88 4.60
CA HIS A 370 -23.88 12.32 4.44
C HIS A 370 -23.36 13.02 5.71
N PHE A 371 -23.90 12.67 6.88
CA PHE A 371 -23.41 13.24 8.14
C PHE A 371 -21.96 12.82 8.46
N ARG A 372 -21.59 11.57 8.16
CA ARG A 372 -20.20 11.09 8.31
C ARG A 372 -19.24 11.79 7.35
N LEU A 373 -19.68 12.10 6.13
CA LEU A 373 -18.90 12.85 5.16
C LEU A 373 -18.49 14.22 5.72
N VAL A 374 -19.44 14.97 6.27
CA VAL A 374 -19.17 16.27 6.92
C VAL A 374 -18.12 16.13 8.02
N ARG A 375 -18.27 15.12 8.89
CA ARG A 375 -17.32 14.85 9.98
C ARG A 375 -15.92 14.52 9.46
N CYS A 376 -15.82 13.68 8.44
CA CYS A 376 -14.52 13.33 7.85
C CYS A 376 -13.83 14.56 7.25
N LEU A 377 -14.56 15.41 6.53
CA LEU A 377 -14.03 16.67 5.98
C LEU A 377 -13.51 17.59 7.09
N PHE A 378 -14.28 17.74 8.18
CA PHE A 378 -13.88 18.54 9.32
C PHE A 378 -12.63 18.00 10.03
N GLU A 379 -12.59 16.68 10.30
CA GLU A 379 -11.46 16.02 10.96
C GLU A 379 -10.17 16.07 10.10
N LEU A 380 -10.31 15.99 8.76
CA LEU A 380 -9.23 16.19 7.77
C LEU A 380 -8.84 17.68 7.56
N LYS A 381 -9.43 18.60 8.33
CA LYS A 381 -9.18 20.05 8.29
C LYS A 381 -9.64 20.76 7.01
N TYR A 382 -10.54 20.14 6.24
CA TYR A 382 -11.26 20.76 5.11
C TYR A 382 -12.49 21.51 5.62
N ILE A 383 -12.23 22.59 6.36
CA ILE A 383 -13.26 23.31 7.13
C ILE A 383 -14.32 23.94 6.21
N ALA A 384 -13.90 24.54 5.08
CA ALA A 384 -14.82 25.20 4.16
C ALA A 384 -15.73 24.17 3.48
N GLU A 385 -15.16 23.08 3.00
CA GLU A 385 -15.86 21.96 2.38
C GLU A 385 -16.80 21.26 3.38
N ALA A 386 -16.38 21.13 4.65
CA ALA A 386 -17.22 20.59 5.71
C ALA A 386 -18.45 21.48 5.96
N LEU A 387 -18.29 22.81 6.00
CA LEU A 387 -19.39 23.74 6.18
C LEU A 387 -20.39 23.68 5.02
N GLU A 388 -19.90 23.70 3.77
CA GLU A 388 -20.75 23.58 2.59
C GLU A 388 -21.53 22.25 2.57
N CYS A 389 -20.86 21.14 2.90
CA CYS A 389 -21.48 19.83 2.98
C CYS A 389 -22.50 19.75 4.14
N LEU A 390 -22.28 20.47 5.24
CA LEU A 390 -23.20 20.55 6.36
C LEU A 390 -24.47 21.35 6.00
N ASP A 391 -24.33 22.45 5.26
CA ASP A 391 -25.47 23.21 4.78
C ASP A 391 -26.33 22.40 3.79
N ASP A 392 -25.70 21.64 2.88
CA ASP A 392 -26.40 20.69 2.01
C ASP A 392 -27.09 19.58 2.84
N PHE A 393 -26.45 19.11 3.92
CA PHE A 393 -27.05 18.13 4.84
C PHE A 393 -28.31 18.68 5.51
N LYS A 394 -28.24 19.89 6.08
CA LYS A 394 -29.38 20.54 6.73
C LYS A 394 -30.53 20.81 5.74
N GLY A 395 -30.20 21.18 4.50
CA GLY A 395 -31.20 21.38 3.44
C GLY A 395 -31.90 20.08 3.03
N LYS A 396 -31.15 18.97 2.90
CA LYS A 396 -31.71 17.66 2.53
C LYS A 396 -32.45 16.95 3.65
N PHE A 397 -32.06 17.19 4.90
CA PHE A 397 -32.59 16.49 6.08
C PHE A 397 -33.02 17.48 7.18
N PRO A 398 -34.10 18.26 6.96
CA PRO A 398 -34.51 19.32 7.90
C PRO A 398 -34.86 18.80 9.30
N GLU A 399 -35.40 17.59 9.40
CA GLU A 399 -35.75 16.97 10.70
C GLU A 399 -34.52 16.69 11.56
N GLN A 400 -33.36 16.43 10.95
CA GLN A 400 -32.10 16.12 11.61
C GLN A 400 -31.17 17.33 11.73
N ALA A 401 -31.52 18.44 11.08
CA ALA A 401 -30.76 19.70 11.10
C ALA A 401 -30.63 20.30 12.50
N HIS A 402 -31.62 20.06 13.36
CA HIS A 402 -31.67 20.51 14.76
C HIS A 402 -31.33 19.39 15.76
N SER A 403 -30.72 18.30 15.29
CA SER A 403 -30.22 17.28 16.20
C SER A 403 -29.02 17.83 16.98
N SER A 404 -28.88 17.44 18.24
CA SER A 404 -27.78 17.88 19.10
C SER A 404 -26.39 17.63 18.49
N ALA A 405 -26.25 16.51 17.75
CA ALA A 405 -25.02 16.17 17.04
C ALA A 405 -24.73 17.12 15.86
N CYS A 406 -25.77 17.55 15.12
CA CYS A 406 -25.64 18.49 14.02
C CYS A 406 -25.29 19.89 14.53
N ASP A 407 -25.96 20.34 15.60
CA ASP A 407 -25.69 21.65 16.21
C ASP A 407 -24.30 21.71 16.88
N ALA A 408 -23.84 20.61 17.47
CA ALA A 408 -22.47 20.51 17.98
C ALA A 408 -21.45 20.64 16.84
N LEU A 409 -21.62 19.86 15.77
CA LEU A 409 -20.70 19.89 14.63
C LEU A 409 -20.71 21.25 13.90
N ASP A 410 -21.86 21.90 13.78
CA ASP A 410 -21.99 23.25 13.21
C ASP A 410 -21.21 24.28 14.02
N ARG A 411 -21.31 24.22 15.36
CA ARG A 411 -20.54 25.10 16.26
C ARG A 411 -19.04 24.84 16.14
N ASP A 412 -18.62 23.58 16.12
CA ASP A 412 -17.21 23.20 16.02
C ASP A 412 -16.58 23.65 14.68
N ILE A 413 -17.29 23.46 13.57
CA ILE A 413 -16.85 23.91 12.24
C ILE A 413 -16.73 25.44 12.20
N LYS A 414 -17.74 26.15 12.70
CA LYS A 414 -17.72 27.62 12.75
C LYS A 414 -16.60 28.13 13.65
N ALA A 415 -16.40 27.54 14.82
CA ALA A 415 -15.30 27.91 15.72
C ALA A 415 -13.92 27.71 15.05
N ALA A 416 -13.71 26.58 14.36
CA ALA A 416 -12.48 26.32 13.63
C ALA A 416 -12.26 27.34 12.50
N LEU A 417 -13.32 27.76 11.81
CA LEU A 417 -13.26 28.79 10.76
C LEU A 417 -12.80 30.13 11.33
N PHE A 418 -13.37 30.57 12.46
CA PHE A 418 -12.99 31.83 13.11
C PHE A 418 -11.57 31.80 13.69
N SER A 419 -11.10 30.66 14.17
CA SER A 419 -9.72 30.55 14.69
C SER A 419 -8.63 30.72 13.62
N LYS A 420 -8.93 30.41 12.35
CA LYS A 420 -8.00 30.64 11.23
C LYS A 420 -7.91 32.13 10.88
N THR A 421 -9.01 32.86 10.91
CA THR A 421 -9.05 34.29 10.56
C THR A 421 -8.25 35.17 11.53
N ASP A 422 -8.23 34.85 12.83
CA ASP A 422 -7.48 35.63 13.82
C ASP A 422 -5.95 35.46 13.69
N SER A 423 -5.48 34.40 13.03
CA SER A 423 -4.04 34.18 12.78
C SER A 423 -3.49 34.92 11.56
N SER A 424 -4.37 35.47 10.71
CA SER A 424 -4.00 36.18 9.47
C SER A 424 -4.18 37.70 9.52
N ASP A 425 -4.89 38.25 10.52
CA ASP A 425 -5.34 39.65 10.53
C ASP A 425 -4.73 40.55 11.63
N ASP A 426 -3.53 40.24 12.12
CA ASP A 426 -2.75 41.19 12.93
C ASP A 426 -2.03 42.24 12.06
N LYS A 427 -2.79 42.97 11.22
CA LYS A 427 -2.46 44.30 10.66
C LYS A 427 -3.59 44.87 9.78
N LYS A 428 -4.68 45.36 10.39
CA LYS A 428 -5.24 46.73 10.19
C LYS A 428 -6.66 46.83 10.74
N GLY A 429 -6.88 47.88 11.52
CA GLY A 429 -8.09 48.09 12.30
C GLY A 429 -9.37 48.41 11.51
N ASN A 430 -10.47 48.10 12.20
CA ASN A 430 -11.79 48.75 12.20
C ASN A 430 -12.40 49.15 10.84
N SER A 431 -13.34 48.34 10.34
CA SER A 431 -14.69 48.81 9.96
C SER A 431 -15.59 47.68 9.41
N SER A 432 -16.83 47.63 9.90
CA SER A 432 -18.03 47.03 9.29
C SER A 432 -17.96 45.59 8.77
N ILE A 433 -18.61 44.68 9.51
CA ILE A 433 -18.87 43.28 9.16
C ILE A 433 -19.64 43.20 7.84
N ARG A 434 -18.94 42.95 6.73
CA ARG A 434 -19.52 42.48 5.47
C ARG A 434 -19.19 41.00 5.33
N PHE A 435 -20.21 40.16 5.19
CA PHE A 435 -20.07 38.75 4.80
C PHE A 435 -19.47 38.71 3.39
N HIS A 436 -18.14 38.64 3.29
CA HIS A 436 -17.47 38.41 2.02
C HIS A 436 -17.68 36.95 1.59
N ASN A 437 -18.03 36.75 0.32
CA ASN A 437 -17.96 35.46 -0.35
C ASN A 437 -16.54 34.90 -0.16
N PHE A 438 -16.42 33.90 0.71
CA PHE A 438 -15.16 33.19 0.94
C PHE A 438 -14.67 32.58 -0.37
N SER A 439 -13.46 32.96 -0.78
CA SER A 439 -12.78 32.35 -1.92
C SER A 439 -12.21 31.00 -1.48
N ARG A 440 -12.32 29.97 -2.33
CA ARG A 440 -11.86 28.58 -2.15
C ARG A 440 -10.39 28.38 -1.71
N LYS A 441 -9.61 29.45 -1.54
CA LYS A 441 -8.14 29.47 -1.43
C LYS A 441 -7.57 29.32 -0.01
N GLU A 442 -8.38 29.34 1.05
CA GLU A 442 -7.88 29.45 2.43
C GLU A 442 -7.93 28.13 3.26
N SER A 443 -8.57 27.06 2.77
CA SER A 443 -8.64 25.77 3.48
C SER A 443 -7.52 24.79 3.12
N ILE A 444 -7.05 24.81 1.87
CA ILE A 444 -6.07 23.87 1.31
C ILE A 444 -4.90 24.68 0.71
N PRO A 445 -3.62 24.33 0.99
CA PRO A 445 -2.47 25.00 0.39
C PRO A 445 -2.53 24.99 -1.16
N GLU A 446 -2.11 26.08 -1.81
CA GLU A 446 -2.14 26.17 -3.29
C GLU A 446 -1.37 25.02 -3.95
N ASP A 447 -0.25 24.59 -3.36
CA ASP A 447 0.54 23.45 -3.84
C ASP A 447 -0.25 22.13 -3.81
N GLU A 448 -1.06 21.91 -2.77
CA GLU A 448 -1.91 20.72 -2.66
C GLU A 448 -3.04 20.75 -3.69
N ILE A 449 -3.62 21.91 -3.98
CA ILE A 449 -4.62 22.06 -5.06
C ILE A 449 -4.00 21.68 -6.40
N VAL A 450 -2.82 22.20 -6.72
CA VAL A 450 -2.11 21.89 -7.97
C VAL A 450 -1.78 20.40 -8.06
N LEU A 451 -1.32 19.78 -6.97
CA LEU A 451 -1.06 18.34 -6.93
C LEU A 451 -2.34 17.55 -7.19
N ARG A 452 -3.44 17.87 -6.53
CA ARG A 452 -4.74 17.19 -6.72
C ARG A 452 -5.26 17.30 -8.15
N GLU A 453 -5.07 18.44 -8.80
CA GLU A 453 -5.50 18.64 -10.20
C GLU A 453 -4.68 17.82 -11.20
N ARG A 454 -3.40 17.54 -10.89
CA ARG A 454 -2.45 16.89 -11.80
C ARG A 454 -2.23 15.40 -11.53
N SER A 455 -2.75 14.88 -10.43
CA SER A 455 -2.50 13.52 -9.96
C SER A 455 -3.75 12.65 -9.97
N PHE A 456 -3.54 11.35 -9.74
CA PHE A 456 -4.60 10.37 -9.54
C PHE A 456 -4.49 9.72 -8.17
N ASP A 457 -5.64 9.34 -7.62
CA ASP A 457 -5.78 8.69 -6.32
C ASP A 457 -5.54 7.18 -6.39
N TYR A 458 -5.30 6.57 -5.24
CA TYR A 458 -5.09 5.13 -5.12
C TYR A 458 -6.41 4.35 -5.23
N LYS A 459 -6.35 3.15 -5.80
CA LYS A 459 -7.46 2.17 -5.84
C LYS A 459 -7.60 1.50 -4.48
N HIS A 460 -6.55 0.86 -3.98
CA HIS A 460 -6.52 0.14 -2.69
C HIS A 460 -5.35 0.53 -1.80
N ARG A 461 -5.49 0.28 -0.50
CA ARG A 461 -4.48 0.51 0.53
C ARG A 461 -4.40 -0.70 1.45
N TYR A 462 -3.20 -1.19 1.68
CA TYR A 462 -2.95 -2.38 2.49
C TYR A 462 -2.25 -1.99 3.78
N CYS A 463 -2.95 -2.19 4.89
CA CYS A 463 -2.52 -1.74 6.21
C CYS A 463 -1.95 -2.89 7.04
N GLY A 464 -0.96 -2.58 7.87
CA GLY A 464 -0.51 -3.43 8.97
C GLY A 464 0.99 -3.70 9.01
N HIS A 465 1.68 -3.60 7.88
CA HIS A 465 3.15 -3.65 7.87
C HIS A 465 3.76 -2.35 8.39
N CYS A 466 5.06 -2.38 8.67
CA CYS A 466 5.83 -1.20 9.04
C CYS A 466 7.05 -1.01 8.13
N ASN A 467 7.25 0.21 7.65
CA ASN A 467 8.37 0.60 6.80
C ASN A 467 8.92 1.94 7.25
N THR A 468 9.78 1.97 8.27
CA THR A 468 10.24 3.22 8.92
C THR A 468 11.74 3.30 9.12
N THR A 469 12.44 2.16 9.07
CA THR A 469 13.84 2.04 9.49
C THR A 469 14.77 1.95 8.29
N THR A 470 14.36 1.24 7.24
CA THR A 470 15.16 1.02 6.03
C THR A 470 14.56 1.78 4.85
N ASP A 471 15.41 2.16 3.89
CA ASP A 471 15.01 2.80 2.63
C ASP A 471 14.67 1.78 1.52
N ILE A 472 14.61 0.49 1.88
CA ILE A 472 14.32 -0.65 1.00
C ILE A 472 13.23 -1.51 1.64
N LYS A 473 12.07 -1.58 0.99
CA LYS A 473 10.98 -2.45 1.45
C LYS A 473 10.15 -2.94 0.30
N GLU A 474 10.40 -4.16 -0.14
CA GLU A 474 9.73 -4.72 -1.30
C GLU A 474 8.27 -5.05 -0.97
N ALA A 475 7.40 -4.74 -1.93
CA ALA A 475 6.02 -5.18 -1.95
C ALA A 475 5.72 -5.72 -3.35
N ASN A 476 5.16 -6.92 -3.46
CA ASN A 476 4.94 -7.59 -4.74
C ASN A 476 3.55 -8.19 -4.87
N PHE A 477 3.11 -8.35 -6.11
CA PHE A 477 1.95 -9.17 -6.44
C PHE A 477 2.30 -10.64 -6.24
N PHE A 478 1.40 -11.41 -5.65
CA PHE A 478 1.57 -12.84 -5.46
C PHE A 478 0.37 -13.62 -6.00
N GLY A 479 0.68 -14.69 -6.73
CA GLY A 479 -0.28 -15.46 -7.50
C GLY A 479 -0.37 -15.05 -8.96
N SER A 480 -0.95 -15.94 -9.74
CA SER A 480 -1.03 -15.89 -11.19
C SER A 480 -1.72 -14.64 -11.76
N LYS A 481 -2.64 -14.07 -11.00
CA LYS A 481 -3.38 -12.84 -11.34
C LYS A 481 -3.03 -11.70 -10.40
N GLY A 482 -1.99 -11.87 -9.58
CA GLY A 482 -1.68 -10.95 -8.48
C GLY A 482 -2.85 -10.82 -7.50
N GLN A 483 -3.58 -11.91 -7.24
CA GLN A 483 -4.75 -11.87 -6.36
C GLN A 483 -4.39 -11.64 -4.89
N TYR A 484 -3.12 -11.82 -4.51
CA TYR A 484 -2.59 -11.41 -3.22
C TYR A 484 -1.52 -10.33 -3.39
N ILE A 485 -1.35 -9.54 -2.35
CA ILE A 485 -0.23 -8.61 -2.19
C ILE A 485 0.63 -9.10 -1.04
N VAL A 486 1.95 -9.06 -1.20
CA VAL A 486 2.92 -9.36 -0.14
C VAL A 486 3.83 -8.16 0.11
N SER A 487 4.21 -7.93 1.37
CA SER A 487 5.17 -6.88 1.75
C SER A 487 5.96 -7.28 2.98
N GLY A 488 7.22 -6.84 3.03
CA GLY A 488 8.07 -6.99 4.20
C GLY A 488 7.71 -5.95 5.25
N SER A 489 8.27 -6.12 6.45
CA SER A 489 8.03 -5.23 7.57
C SER A 489 9.25 -5.13 8.49
N ASP A 490 9.34 -4.03 9.23
CA ASP A 490 10.36 -3.72 10.24
C ASP A 490 10.11 -4.39 11.61
N ASP A 491 9.20 -5.37 11.67
CA ASP A 491 8.93 -6.23 12.83
C ASP A 491 9.42 -7.66 12.61
N GLY A 492 10.27 -7.87 11.60
CA GLY A 492 10.79 -9.19 11.21
C GLY A 492 9.78 -10.06 10.50
N SER A 493 8.57 -9.56 10.24
CA SER A 493 7.52 -10.32 9.56
C SER A 493 7.33 -9.85 8.12
N PHE A 494 6.59 -10.65 7.36
CA PHE A 494 5.98 -10.21 6.12
C PHE A 494 4.49 -10.51 6.11
N PHE A 495 3.77 -9.65 5.40
CA PHE A 495 2.32 -9.57 5.44
C PHE A 495 1.78 -9.99 4.07
N ILE A 496 0.65 -10.71 4.08
CA ILE A 496 -0.06 -11.16 2.89
C ILE A 496 -1.51 -10.69 2.97
N TRP A 497 -1.94 -9.90 1.99
CA TRP A 497 -3.33 -9.44 1.87
C TRP A 497 -4.00 -10.02 0.64
N ASP A 498 -5.31 -10.17 0.70
CA ASP A 498 -6.15 -10.30 -0.49
C ASP A 498 -6.22 -8.94 -1.19
N LYS A 499 -5.97 -8.93 -2.52
CA LYS A 499 -5.84 -7.69 -3.29
C LYS A 499 -7.14 -6.88 -3.30
N GLU A 500 -8.28 -7.53 -3.51
CA GLU A 500 -9.55 -6.85 -3.78
C GLU A 500 -10.25 -6.38 -2.50
N THR A 501 -10.25 -7.21 -1.46
CA THR A 501 -10.88 -6.89 -0.17
C THR A 501 -9.96 -6.08 0.75
N THR A 502 -8.65 -6.07 0.47
CA THR A 502 -7.56 -5.56 1.32
C THR A 502 -7.45 -6.24 2.68
N ASN A 503 -8.14 -7.36 2.87
CA ASN A 503 -8.12 -8.12 4.10
C ASN A 503 -6.75 -8.78 4.30
N LEU A 504 -6.22 -8.67 5.51
CA LEU A 504 -5.02 -9.37 5.91
C LEU A 504 -5.32 -10.88 6.01
N VAL A 505 -4.64 -11.67 5.20
CA VAL A 505 -4.85 -13.12 5.08
C VAL A 505 -3.87 -13.88 5.97
N ARG A 506 -2.62 -13.41 6.04
CA ARG A 506 -1.57 -14.06 6.84
C ARG A 506 -0.40 -13.13 7.17
N ILE A 507 0.24 -13.39 8.30
CA ILE A 507 1.55 -12.84 8.65
C ILE A 507 2.50 -14.01 8.97
N LEU A 508 3.73 -13.92 8.47
CA LEU A 508 4.79 -14.90 8.71
C LEU A 508 6.08 -14.19 9.15
N GLN A 509 6.72 -14.69 10.21
CA GLN A 509 7.98 -14.17 10.73
C GLN A 509 9.14 -14.62 9.84
N GLY A 510 9.62 -13.70 9.00
CA GLY A 510 10.60 -13.95 7.96
C GLY A 510 12.05 -13.63 8.33
N ASP A 511 12.28 -12.83 9.36
CA ASP A 511 13.61 -12.43 9.86
C ASP A 511 13.53 -12.22 11.38
N GLU A 512 14.67 -12.11 12.06
CA GLU A 512 14.68 -11.76 13.48
C GLU A 512 14.24 -10.31 13.72
N SER A 513 14.56 -9.40 12.79
CA SER A 513 14.33 -7.96 12.98
C SER A 513 13.61 -7.27 11.83
N ILE A 514 14.06 -7.43 10.57
CA ILE A 514 13.53 -6.66 9.44
C ILE A 514 13.54 -7.50 8.16
N VAL A 515 12.38 -7.69 7.54
CA VAL A 515 12.30 -8.24 6.18
C VAL A 515 12.36 -7.09 5.18
N ASN A 516 13.35 -7.08 4.28
CA ASN A 516 13.52 -6.04 3.26
C ASN A 516 13.08 -6.49 1.86
N CYS A 517 13.44 -7.73 1.47
CA CYS A 517 13.20 -8.26 0.13
C CYS A 517 12.19 -9.40 0.15
N LEU A 518 11.30 -9.41 -0.84
CA LEU A 518 10.30 -10.45 -1.05
C LEU A 518 10.08 -10.67 -2.53
N GLN A 519 10.53 -11.79 -3.05
CA GLN A 519 10.43 -12.13 -4.46
C GLN A 519 9.59 -13.39 -4.63
N PRO A 520 8.31 -13.26 -5.01
CA PRO A 520 7.49 -14.38 -5.40
C PRO A 520 8.07 -15.09 -6.62
N HIS A 521 8.01 -16.41 -6.63
CA HIS A 521 8.44 -17.20 -7.78
C HIS A 521 7.48 -17.00 -8.97
N PRO A 522 7.98 -16.91 -10.22
CA PRO A 522 7.16 -16.57 -11.40
C PRO A 522 6.07 -17.60 -11.79
N SER A 523 6.12 -18.83 -11.26
CA SER A 523 5.23 -19.94 -11.69
C SER A 523 4.77 -20.94 -10.61
N TYR A 524 5.18 -20.79 -9.35
CA TYR A 524 4.85 -21.73 -8.26
C TYR A 524 4.42 -20.94 -7.04
N CYS A 525 3.60 -21.50 -6.14
CA CYS A 525 3.39 -20.92 -4.81
C CYS A 525 4.67 -21.10 -3.99
N PHE A 526 5.61 -20.21 -4.24
CA PHE A 526 6.96 -20.25 -3.73
C PHE A 526 7.43 -18.81 -3.61
N LEU A 527 8.15 -18.48 -2.55
CA LEU A 527 8.55 -17.11 -2.24
C LEU A 527 9.96 -17.16 -1.66
N ALA A 528 10.80 -16.21 -2.06
CA ALA A 528 12.09 -15.97 -1.42
C ALA A 528 12.02 -14.65 -0.64
N THR A 529 12.53 -14.64 0.59
CA THR A 529 12.65 -13.41 1.38
C THR A 529 14.05 -13.25 1.93
N SER A 530 14.43 -12.00 2.19
CA SER A 530 15.64 -11.67 2.91
C SER A 530 15.52 -10.33 3.64
N GLY A 531 16.46 -10.07 4.54
CA GLY A 531 16.38 -8.97 5.47
C GLY A 531 17.74 -8.53 5.98
N ILE A 532 17.81 -8.24 7.27
CA ILE A 532 19.07 -7.93 7.97
C ILE A 532 19.86 -9.21 8.24
N ASP A 533 19.20 -10.36 8.37
CA ASP A 533 19.92 -11.61 8.55
C ASP A 533 20.74 -11.96 7.28
N PRO A 534 21.90 -12.64 7.42
CA PRO A 534 22.76 -13.00 6.30
C PRO A 534 22.28 -14.26 5.55
N VAL A 535 20.98 -14.52 5.57
CA VAL A 535 20.36 -15.72 4.99
C VAL A 535 19.25 -15.36 4.01
N VAL A 536 19.04 -16.23 3.03
CA VAL A 536 17.87 -16.16 2.14
C VAL A 536 16.88 -17.23 2.60
N ARG A 537 15.63 -16.86 2.85
CA ARG A 537 14.60 -17.82 3.28
C ARG A 537 13.67 -18.17 2.13
N ILE A 538 13.39 -19.46 2.01
CA ILE A 538 12.53 -20.03 0.98
C ILE A 538 11.24 -20.49 1.63
N TRP A 539 10.12 -20.13 1.03
CA TRP A 539 8.78 -20.38 1.56
C TRP A 539 7.95 -21.16 0.57
N SER A 540 7.28 -22.20 1.04
CA SER A 540 6.35 -22.99 0.24
C SER A 540 5.22 -23.58 1.11
N PRO A 541 4.11 -24.02 0.49
CA PRO A 541 3.03 -24.69 1.20
C PRO A 541 3.54 -25.96 1.90
N ARG A 542 3.51 -25.96 3.23
CA ARG A 542 3.86 -27.12 4.06
C ARG A 542 2.86 -28.26 3.88
N PRO A 543 3.27 -29.53 4.06
CA PRO A 543 2.37 -30.68 4.04
C PRO A 543 1.19 -30.52 5.00
N GLU A 544 0.01 -31.03 4.65
CA GLU A 544 -1.17 -31.03 5.55
C GLU A 544 -0.97 -31.82 6.84
N SER A 545 -0.03 -32.77 6.84
CA SER A 545 0.32 -33.55 8.03
C SER A 545 1.18 -32.79 9.03
N GLU A 546 1.79 -31.66 8.63
CA GLU A 546 2.58 -30.81 9.53
C GLU A 546 1.65 -29.79 10.19
N ASN A 547 1.38 -29.99 11.47
CA ASN A 547 0.52 -29.08 12.25
C ASN A 547 1.25 -27.84 12.77
N GLU A 548 2.59 -27.83 12.77
CA GLU A 548 3.38 -26.74 13.33
C GLU A 548 4.02 -25.90 12.23
N ASN A 549 3.54 -24.68 12.08
CA ASN A 549 4.23 -23.65 11.31
C ASN A 549 4.70 -22.59 12.31
N CYS A 550 5.84 -22.83 12.94
CA CYS A 550 6.36 -22.07 14.09
C CYS A 550 6.61 -20.57 13.83
N ARG A 551 6.54 -20.14 12.56
CA ARG A 551 6.74 -18.75 12.13
C ARG A 551 5.44 -18.02 11.80
N VAL A 552 4.27 -18.62 12.02
CA VAL A 552 2.99 -17.92 11.85
C VAL A 552 2.77 -16.98 13.03
N VAL A 553 2.40 -15.73 12.72
CA VAL A 553 1.96 -14.78 13.75
C VAL A 553 0.46 -14.94 13.92
N GLU A 554 0.06 -15.61 15.01
CA GLU A 554 -1.36 -15.89 15.31
C GLU A 554 -2.16 -14.61 15.62
N ASP A 555 -1.59 -13.71 16.41
CA ASP A 555 -2.19 -12.41 16.71
C ASP A 555 -1.87 -11.37 15.62
N MET A 556 -2.54 -11.54 14.47
CA MET A 556 -2.34 -10.65 13.32
C MET A 556 -2.79 -9.21 13.58
N GLU A 557 -3.83 -9.02 14.40
CA GLU A 557 -4.33 -7.69 14.74
C GLU A 557 -3.37 -6.96 15.68
N GLY A 558 -2.85 -7.66 16.70
CA GLY A 558 -1.84 -7.12 17.60
C GLY A 558 -0.56 -6.73 16.88
N ALA A 559 -0.09 -7.56 15.93
CA ALA A 559 1.07 -7.23 15.10
C ALA A 559 0.82 -5.97 14.25
N ALA A 560 -0.31 -5.90 13.55
CA ALA A 560 -0.67 -4.73 12.74
C ALA A 560 -0.83 -3.47 13.60
N GLN A 561 -1.41 -3.57 14.79
CA GLN A 561 -1.57 -2.46 15.73
C GLN A 561 -0.22 -2.00 16.31
N ALA A 562 0.69 -2.92 16.62
CA ALA A 562 2.05 -2.61 17.07
C ALA A 562 2.81 -1.83 15.99
N ASN A 563 2.67 -2.23 14.73
CA ASN A 563 3.25 -1.52 13.59
C ASN A 563 2.67 -0.12 13.41
N GLN A 564 1.35 0.07 13.57
CA GLN A 564 0.75 1.41 13.57
C GLN A 564 1.33 2.30 14.67
N LYS A 565 1.58 1.75 15.87
CA LYS A 565 2.24 2.50 16.95
C LYS A 565 3.69 2.84 16.60
N ARG A 566 4.45 1.89 16.04
CA ARG A 566 5.84 2.09 15.58
C ARG A 566 5.96 3.17 14.51
N MET A 567 5.04 3.18 13.54
CA MET A 567 4.93 4.27 12.57
C MET A 567 4.61 5.61 13.22
N ASN A 568 3.91 5.62 14.35
CA ASN A 568 3.59 6.86 15.06
C ASN A 568 4.54 7.20 16.24
N ALA A 569 5.58 6.42 16.47
CA ALA A 569 6.55 6.66 17.53
C ALA A 569 7.63 7.67 17.10
N ASP A 570 8.19 8.40 18.06
CA ASP A 570 9.30 9.32 17.78
C ASP A 570 10.58 8.53 17.43
N PRO A 571 11.57 9.11 16.70
CA PRO A 571 12.76 8.39 16.26
C PRO A 571 13.53 7.68 17.38
N LEU A 572 13.60 8.31 18.57
CA LEU A 572 14.23 7.71 19.75
C LEU A 572 13.47 6.48 20.24
N GLU A 573 12.14 6.54 20.27
CA GLU A 573 11.29 5.41 20.65
C GLU A 573 11.41 4.28 19.64
N VAL A 574 11.42 4.59 18.33
CA VAL A 574 11.66 3.61 17.27
C VAL A 574 13.01 2.93 17.44
N MET A 575 14.06 3.69 17.79
CA MET A 575 15.39 3.16 18.08
C MET A 575 15.36 2.20 19.28
N LEU A 576 14.70 2.59 20.37
CA LEU A 576 14.54 1.74 21.56
C LEU A 576 13.74 0.46 21.26
N LEU A 577 12.66 0.57 20.48
CA LEU A 577 11.88 -0.57 20.02
C LEU A 577 12.71 -1.50 19.13
N ASN A 578 13.56 -0.95 18.25
CA ASN A 578 14.52 -1.73 17.43
C ASN A 578 15.59 -2.43 18.26
N MET A 579 15.94 -1.89 19.42
CA MET A 579 16.87 -2.51 20.37
C MET A 579 16.19 -3.49 21.33
N GLY A 580 14.89 -3.78 21.14
CA GLY A 580 14.14 -4.74 21.95
C GLY A 580 13.62 -4.19 23.28
N TYR A 581 13.71 -2.88 23.54
CA TYR A 581 13.14 -2.28 24.75
C TYR A 581 11.62 -2.14 24.63
N ARG A 582 10.89 -2.70 25.60
CA ARG A 582 9.46 -2.44 25.79
C ARG A 582 9.29 -1.15 26.59
N ILE A 583 8.72 -0.11 25.97
CA ILE A 583 8.38 1.13 26.66
C ILE A 583 7.06 0.92 27.42
N SER A 584 7.14 0.54 28.69
CA SER A 584 6.00 0.53 29.61
C SER A 584 5.67 1.96 30.04
N GLY A 585 4.54 2.51 29.61
CA GLY A 585 4.08 3.84 30.07
C GLY A 585 3.04 4.60 29.23
N LEU A 586 2.65 4.14 28.04
CA LEU A 586 1.69 4.86 27.19
C LEU A 586 0.37 4.09 27.02
N SER A 587 -0.31 3.88 28.15
CA SER A 587 -1.78 3.94 28.14
C SER A 587 -2.17 5.35 27.69
N SER A 588 -3.19 5.43 26.83
CA SER A 588 -3.78 6.71 26.41
C SER A 588 -3.94 7.64 27.60
N ARG A 589 -3.45 8.88 27.48
CA ARG A 589 -3.73 9.96 28.42
C ARG A 589 -5.22 10.34 28.31
N GLY A 590 -6.06 9.47 28.86
CA GLY A 590 -7.45 9.68 29.25
C GLY A 590 -7.50 9.43 30.76
N THR A 591 -8.07 10.39 31.46
CA THR A 591 -8.17 10.56 32.92
C THR A 591 -8.58 9.31 33.74
N GLU A 592 -7.84 9.12 34.84
CA GLU A 592 -8.17 8.57 36.18
C GLU A 592 -8.41 7.06 36.39
N GLY A 593 -7.61 6.45 37.31
CA GLY A 593 -8.08 5.46 38.29
C GLY A 593 -7.31 4.13 38.48
N SER A 594 -6.38 4.11 39.47
CA SER A 594 -5.85 3.02 40.33
C SER A 594 -5.16 1.75 39.78
N ASP A 595 -3.84 1.69 39.99
CA ASP A 595 -2.99 0.73 40.74
C ASP A 595 -3.21 -0.80 40.74
N ASP A 596 -2.03 -1.47 40.72
CA ASP A 596 -1.66 -2.87 41.05
C ASP A 596 -1.95 -3.95 39.97
N GLU A 597 -1.07 -4.92 39.60
CA GLU A 597 0.15 -5.52 40.17
C GLU A 597 1.19 -5.97 39.10
N GLU A 598 2.47 -6.07 39.51
CA GLU A 598 3.61 -6.61 38.77
C GLU A 598 3.55 -8.13 38.52
N SER A 599 4.01 -8.59 37.36
CA SER A 599 4.66 -9.91 37.25
C SER A 599 5.90 -9.83 36.37
N SER A 600 6.99 -10.31 36.96
CA SER A 600 8.37 -10.37 36.50
C SER A 600 8.59 -11.34 35.34
N GLU A 601 9.42 -10.98 34.35
CA GLU A 601 10.31 -11.96 33.70
C GLU A 601 11.48 -11.34 32.90
N SER A 602 12.68 -11.72 33.33
CA SER A 602 14.01 -11.77 32.68
C SER A 602 14.50 -10.63 31.75
N GLN A 603 15.37 -9.78 32.30
CA GLN A 603 16.37 -9.00 31.56
C GLN A 603 17.46 -9.92 30.99
N VAL A 604 17.72 -9.82 29.68
CA VAL A 604 18.96 -10.33 29.08
C VAL A 604 19.86 -9.14 28.75
N GLN A 605 20.98 -9.03 29.47
CA GLN A 605 22.04 -8.06 29.25
C GLN A 605 22.80 -8.38 27.95
N CYS A 606 22.83 -7.44 27.00
CA CYS A 606 23.81 -7.45 25.91
C CYS A 606 25.17 -6.98 26.45
N ARG A 607 26.22 -7.80 26.27
CA ARG A 607 27.62 -7.35 26.34
C ARG A 607 28.14 -7.12 24.92
N SER A 608 28.87 -6.02 24.78
CA SER A 608 29.57 -5.59 23.57
C SER A 608 30.84 -6.41 23.30
N SER A 609 31.04 -6.86 22.07
CA SER A 609 32.29 -6.82 21.29
C SER A 609 32.01 -7.20 19.86
#